data_AF-A0A8J6V0T7-F1
#
_entry.id   AF-A0A8J6V0T7-F1
#
_cell.length_a   1.000
_cell.length_b   1.000
_cell.length_c   1.000
_cell.angle_alpha   90.00
_cell.angle_beta   90.00
_cell.angle_gamma   90.00
#
_symmetry.space_group_name_H-M   'P 1'
#
loop_
_entity.id
_entity.type
_entity.pdbx_description
1 polymer ?
#
loop_
_entity_poly.entity_id
_entity_poly.type
_entity_poly.pdbx_seq_one_letter_code
_entity_poly.pdbx_strand_id
1 'polypeptide(L)'
;MLNSVERLLFIRNVPMFKELRDDFLVRLASVMDEVFYDSNYTIITEGQEGRSMYIVVSGRVSVHIGGQEVAQLKEDECFGEMSVFDAEPRSASVTTLEPCACLVLTQQQLYDAIDETPGIAVNVIRLLSRRIRELNQDLNQVKQQLTQPSPFPQTRPQWYRPLPFPPSEPLARSGS
;
A
#
# COMPACT_ATOMS: atom_id res chain seq x y z
N MET A 1 14.07 17.50 15.08
CA MET A 1 14.84 17.68 13.83
C MET A 1 15.96 16.68 13.83
N LEU A 2 15.83 15.66 12.98
CA LEU A 2 16.89 14.68 12.76
C LEU A 2 18.09 15.39 12.10
N ASN A 3 19.31 15.10 12.55
CA ASN A 3 20.49 15.59 11.86
C ASN A 3 20.72 14.84 10.54
N SER A 4 21.58 15.34 9.65
CA SER A 4 21.78 14.76 8.30
C SER A 4 22.20 13.29 8.32
N VAL A 5 22.95 12.84 9.33
CA VAL A 5 23.39 11.45 9.46
C VAL A 5 22.24 10.56 9.94
N GLU A 6 21.49 11.01 10.96
CA GLU A 6 20.31 10.31 11.46
C GLU A 6 19.25 10.14 10.38
N ARG A 7 18.98 11.18 9.58
CA ARG A 7 18.05 11.12 8.44
C ARG A 7 18.47 10.08 7.42
N LEU A 8 19.76 10.02 7.08
CA LEU A 8 20.27 9.05 6.13
C LEU A 8 20.15 7.61 6.65
N LEU A 9 20.51 7.38 7.92
CA LEU A 9 20.39 6.06 8.56
C LEU A 9 18.92 5.63 8.65
N PHE A 10 18.02 6.57 8.93
CA PHE A 10 16.58 6.33 8.96
C PHE A 10 16.05 5.93 7.58
N ILE A 11 16.30 6.73 6.52
CA ILE A 11 15.84 6.43 5.16
C ILE A 11 16.40 5.08 4.67
N ARG A 12 17.60 4.68 5.09
CA ARG A 12 18.17 3.37 4.79
C ARG A 12 17.36 2.20 5.34
N ASN A 13 16.68 2.38 6.48
CA ASN A 13 15.86 1.34 7.11
C ASN A 13 14.49 1.18 6.46
N VAL A 14 13.98 2.24 5.82
CA VAL A 14 12.70 2.22 5.12
C VAL A 14 12.71 1.15 4.02
N PRO A 15 11.80 0.17 4.04
CA PRO A 15 11.82 -0.95 3.09
C PRO A 15 11.80 -0.53 1.61
N MET A 16 11.12 0.58 1.31
CA MET A 16 11.07 1.15 -0.05
C MET A 16 12.42 1.65 -0.56
N PHE A 17 13.31 2.08 0.33
CA PHE A 17 14.58 2.71 -0.02
C PHE A 17 15.80 1.83 0.26
N LYS A 18 15.60 0.65 0.87
CA LYS A 18 16.67 -0.26 1.30
C LYS A 18 17.61 -0.71 0.18
N GLU A 19 17.07 -0.90 -1.03
CA GLU A 19 17.85 -1.34 -2.20
C GLU A 19 18.52 -0.22 -3.00
N LEU A 20 18.31 1.03 -2.58
CA LEU A 20 18.90 2.18 -3.26
C LEU A 20 20.39 2.30 -2.93
N ARG A 21 21.13 2.85 -3.88
CA ARG A 21 22.53 3.22 -3.68
C ARG A 21 22.64 4.38 -2.71
N ASP A 22 23.75 4.41 -1.98
CA ASP A 22 24.00 5.39 -0.92
C ASP A 22 24.06 6.82 -1.46
N ASP A 23 24.55 7.03 -2.69
CA ASP A 23 24.58 8.35 -3.34
C ASP A 23 23.18 8.93 -3.53
N PHE A 24 22.20 8.09 -3.89
CA PHE A 24 20.81 8.50 -3.96
C PHE A 24 20.19 8.75 -2.59
N LEU A 25 20.51 7.93 -1.58
CA LEU A 25 20.01 8.10 -0.22
C LEU A 25 20.49 9.42 0.41
N VAL A 26 21.77 9.77 0.21
CA VAL A 26 22.32 11.08 0.62
C VAL A 26 21.53 12.20 -0.02
N ARG A 27 21.25 12.08 -1.33
CA ARG A 27 20.51 13.11 -2.05
C ARG A 27 19.07 13.25 -1.55
N LEU A 28 18.34 12.14 -1.43
CA LEU A 28 16.99 12.14 -0.86
C LEU A 28 16.95 12.76 0.54
N ALA A 29 17.86 12.32 1.42
CA ALA A 29 17.94 12.83 2.78
C ALA A 29 18.13 14.35 2.84
N SER A 30 18.84 14.92 1.85
CA SER A 30 19.10 16.36 1.75
C SER A 30 17.95 17.19 1.19
N VAL A 31 17.08 16.61 0.35
CA VAL A 31 15.98 17.34 -0.30
C VAL A 31 14.62 17.16 0.38
N MET A 32 14.47 16.14 1.23
CA MET A 32 13.21 15.91 1.96
C MET A 32 13.00 16.93 3.06
N ASP A 33 11.76 17.36 3.29
CA ASP A 33 11.42 18.22 4.42
C ASP A 33 10.91 17.38 5.61
N GLU A 34 11.01 17.91 6.82
CA GLU A 34 10.44 17.31 8.03
C GLU A 34 9.17 18.10 8.41
N VAL A 35 8.05 17.40 8.55
CA VAL A 35 6.75 17.98 8.89
C VAL A 35 6.18 17.32 10.13
N PHE A 36 5.50 18.11 10.95
CA PHE A 36 4.87 17.66 12.19
C PHE A 36 3.37 17.84 12.11
N TYR A 37 2.64 16.84 12.57
CA TYR A 37 1.18 16.82 12.59
C TYR A 37 0.70 16.46 13.99
N ASP A 38 -0.32 17.17 14.47
CA ASP A 38 -1.02 16.80 15.70
C ASP A 38 -1.82 15.50 15.50
N SER A 39 -2.32 14.91 16.59
CA SER A 39 -3.26 13.78 16.54
C SER A 39 -4.58 14.19 15.86
N ASN A 40 -5.24 13.25 15.17
CA ASN A 40 -6.48 13.46 14.42
C ASN A 40 -6.37 14.48 13.28
N TYR A 41 -5.18 14.65 12.71
CA TYR A 41 -4.92 15.51 11.56
C TYR A 41 -4.99 14.70 10.25
N THR A 42 -5.76 15.17 9.27
CA THR A 42 -5.82 14.55 7.94
C THR A 42 -4.68 15.06 7.06
N ILE A 43 -3.71 14.18 6.80
CA ILE A 43 -2.53 14.48 5.98
C ILE A 43 -2.87 14.37 4.48
N ILE A 44 -3.64 13.35 4.11
CA ILE A 44 -4.03 13.07 2.72
C ILE A 44 -5.54 12.87 2.67
N THR A 45 -6.18 13.40 1.64
CA THR A 45 -7.59 13.14 1.34
C THR A 45 -7.71 12.39 0.02
N GLU A 46 -8.47 11.29 0.03
CA GLU A 46 -8.81 10.49 -1.15
C GLU A 46 -9.42 11.35 -2.26
N GLY A 47 -9.04 11.07 -3.50
CA GLY A 47 -9.54 11.76 -4.70
C GLY A 47 -8.96 13.15 -4.93
N GLN A 48 -8.19 13.72 -3.99
CA GLN A 48 -7.50 14.98 -4.21
C GLN A 48 -6.24 14.78 -5.08
N GLU A 49 -5.85 15.82 -5.80
CA GLU A 49 -4.51 15.85 -6.38
C GLU A 49 -3.48 15.96 -5.26
N GLY A 50 -2.45 15.11 -5.32
CA GLY A 50 -1.30 15.26 -4.45
C GLY A 50 -0.05 14.73 -5.12
N ARG A 51 1.06 15.43 -4.96
CA ARG A 51 2.33 15.14 -5.63
C ARG A 51 3.45 14.98 -4.60
N SER A 52 3.16 14.32 -3.49
CA SER A 52 4.10 14.17 -2.38
C SER A 52 3.92 12.83 -1.69
N MET A 53 5.02 12.21 -1.28
CA MET A 53 5.01 11.02 -0.45
C MET A 53 5.55 11.34 0.93
N TYR A 54 5.19 10.50 1.89
CA TYR A 54 5.56 10.66 3.29
C TYR A 54 6.20 9.38 3.83
N ILE A 55 7.12 9.55 4.77
CA ILE A 55 7.68 8.48 5.59
C ILE A 55 7.41 8.83 7.05
N VAL A 56 6.80 7.92 7.81
CA VAL A 56 6.54 8.14 9.23
C VAL A 56 7.86 8.00 9.99
N VAL A 57 8.35 9.09 10.58
CA VAL A 57 9.53 9.11 11.46
C VAL A 57 9.15 8.71 12.88
N SER A 58 7.99 9.17 13.35
CA SER A 58 7.46 8.80 14.66
C SER A 58 5.96 8.98 14.67
N GLY A 59 5.28 8.19 15.50
CA GLY A 59 3.84 8.17 15.63
C GLY A 59 3.19 7.11 14.73
N ARG A 60 1.88 7.23 14.55
CA ARG A 60 1.06 6.30 13.76
C ARG A 60 -0.02 7.03 12.97
N VAL A 61 -0.28 6.51 11.78
CA VAL A 61 -1.33 7.01 10.88
C VAL A 61 -2.27 5.88 10.50
N SER A 62 -3.53 6.21 10.27
CA SER A 62 -4.55 5.32 9.74
C SER A 62 -4.81 5.67 8.27
N VAL A 63 -4.83 4.65 7.42
CA VAL A 63 -5.17 4.74 6.01
C VAL A 63 -6.59 4.26 5.83
N HIS A 64 -7.43 5.08 5.19
CA HIS A 64 -8.84 4.78 4.99
C HIS A 64 -9.30 5.05 3.56
N ILE A 65 -10.17 4.18 3.04
CA ILE A 65 -10.78 4.26 1.71
C ILE A 65 -12.29 4.23 1.89
N GLY A 66 -13.01 5.22 1.35
CA GLY A 66 -14.45 5.32 1.53
C GLY A 66 -14.89 5.36 3.00
N GLY A 67 -14.03 5.88 3.89
CA GLY A 67 -14.28 5.96 5.33
C GLY A 67 -14.02 4.68 6.13
N GLN A 68 -13.60 3.59 5.48
CA GLN A 68 -13.19 2.35 6.16
C GLN A 68 -11.67 2.31 6.31
N GLU A 69 -11.18 2.05 7.52
CA GLU A 69 -9.75 1.81 7.76
C GLU A 69 -9.32 0.51 7.07
N VAL A 70 -8.28 0.62 6.23
CA VAL A 70 -7.70 -0.50 5.47
C VAL A 70 -6.33 -0.91 5.99
N ALA A 71 -5.59 0.02 6.61
CA ALA A 71 -4.28 -0.23 7.20
C ALA A 71 -3.94 0.83 8.26
N GLN A 72 -3.05 0.47 9.17
CA GLN A 72 -2.36 1.44 10.03
C GLN A 72 -0.87 1.37 9.73
N LEU A 73 -0.23 2.53 9.64
CA LEU A 73 1.19 2.65 9.36
C LEU A 73 1.90 3.28 10.56
N LYS A 74 3.12 2.82 10.83
CA LYS A 74 4.01 3.24 11.92
C LYS A 74 5.37 3.69 11.38
N GLU A 75 6.30 3.94 12.29
CA GLU A 75 7.70 4.27 11.99
C GLU A 75 8.30 3.36 10.90
N ASP A 76 9.11 3.97 10.03
CA ASP A 76 9.75 3.38 8.84
C ASP A 76 8.81 3.03 7.67
N GLU A 77 7.50 3.23 7.81
CA GLU A 77 6.54 2.97 6.74
C GLU A 77 6.22 4.24 5.93
N CYS A 78 5.96 4.04 4.63
CA CYS A 78 5.69 5.10 3.68
C CYS A 78 4.23 5.10 3.23
N PHE A 79 3.72 6.28 2.88
CA PHE A 79 2.39 6.45 2.31
C PHE A 79 2.33 7.60 1.29
N GLY A 80 1.34 7.55 0.40
CA GLY A 80 1.15 8.56 -0.64
C GLY A 80 2.21 8.50 -1.75
N GLU A 81 2.92 7.38 -1.86
CA GLU A 81 3.98 7.14 -2.83
C GLU A 81 3.48 6.98 -4.26
N MET A 82 2.26 6.45 -4.46
CA MET A 82 1.71 6.17 -5.79
C MET A 82 1.64 7.45 -6.65
N SER A 83 0.99 8.49 -6.11
CA SER A 83 0.74 9.75 -6.81
C SER A 83 2.00 10.56 -7.15
N VAL A 84 3.17 10.21 -6.57
CA VAL A 84 4.44 10.85 -6.94
C VAL A 84 4.92 10.37 -8.32
N PHE A 85 4.60 9.12 -8.71
CA PHE A 85 5.11 8.51 -9.93
C PHE A 85 4.11 8.50 -11.09
N ASP A 86 2.82 8.33 -10.80
CA ASP A 86 1.76 8.19 -11.83
C ASP A 86 0.95 9.47 -12.06
N ALA A 87 1.08 10.46 -11.17
CA ALA A 87 0.28 11.69 -11.16
C ALA A 87 -1.24 11.46 -11.12
N GLU A 88 -1.68 10.29 -10.64
CA GLU A 88 -3.09 10.01 -10.40
C GLU A 88 -3.57 10.66 -9.08
N PRO A 89 -4.89 10.89 -8.92
CA PRO A 89 -5.45 11.34 -7.65
C PRO A 89 -5.14 10.37 -6.50
N ARG A 90 -5.16 10.88 -5.26
CA ARG A 90 -4.91 10.07 -4.06
C ARG A 90 -5.88 8.89 -3.98
N SER A 91 -5.34 7.68 -3.86
CA SER A 91 -6.10 6.43 -3.78
C SER A 91 -6.78 6.20 -2.42
N ALA A 92 -6.31 6.86 -1.37
CA ALA A 92 -6.80 6.72 -0.01
C ALA A 92 -6.58 8.02 0.77
N SER A 93 -7.33 8.17 1.86
CA SER A 93 -7.10 9.22 2.86
C SER A 93 -6.18 8.70 3.96
N VAL A 94 -5.44 9.61 4.59
CA VAL A 94 -4.52 9.29 5.69
C VAL A 94 -4.69 10.29 6.82
N THR A 95 -4.94 9.79 8.03
CA THR A 95 -5.16 10.60 9.23
C THR A 95 -4.24 10.13 10.36
N THR A 96 -3.68 11.06 11.13
CA THR A 96 -2.83 10.73 12.29
C THR A 96 -3.67 10.17 13.44
N LEU A 97 -3.16 9.11 14.09
CA LEU A 97 -3.77 8.53 15.30
C LEU A 97 -3.18 9.17 16.57
N GLU A 98 -1.93 9.59 16.51
CA GLU A 98 -1.17 10.27 17.57
C GLU A 98 -0.31 11.38 16.93
N PRO A 99 0.33 12.28 17.69
CA PRO A 99 1.23 13.26 17.10
C PRO A 99 2.33 12.58 16.27
N CYS A 100 2.47 13.00 15.02
CA CYS A 100 3.35 12.36 14.05
C CYS A 100 4.42 13.33 13.54
N ALA A 101 5.62 12.80 13.35
CA ALA A 101 6.66 13.43 12.55
C ALA A 101 6.83 12.63 11.27
N CYS A 102 6.87 13.32 10.13
CA CYS A 102 7.03 12.68 8.84
C CYS A 102 8.15 13.36 8.03
N LEU A 103 8.87 12.58 7.24
CA LEU A 103 9.65 13.11 6.13
C LEU A 103 8.75 13.20 4.89
N VAL A 104 8.76 14.34 4.21
CA VAL A 104 8.01 14.53 2.97
C VAL A 104 8.96 14.69 1.79
N LEU A 105 8.64 14.01 0.69
CA LEU A 105 9.31 14.16 -0.60
C LEU A 105 8.25 14.55 -1.64
N THR A 106 8.39 15.73 -2.22
CA THR A 106 7.55 16.18 -3.33
C THR A 106 8.06 15.62 -4.67
N GLN A 107 7.16 15.53 -5.64
CA GLN A 107 7.50 15.16 -7.02
C GLN A 107 8.55 16.10 -7.61
N GLN A 108 8.45 17.41 -7.32
CA GLN A 108 9.44 18.39 -7.77
C GLN A 108 10.82 18.09 -7.19
N GLN A 109 10.92 17.88 -5.87
CA GLN A 109 12.20 17.51 -5.22
C GLN A 109 12.79 16.21 -5.78
N LEU A 110 11.94 15.24 -6.12
CA LEU A 110 12.38 14.01 -6.76
C LEU A 110 12.91 14.26 -8.18
N TYR A 111 12.24 15.09 -8.97
CA TYR A 111 12.64 15.42 -10.34
C TYR A 111 13.94 16.23 -10.35
N ASP A 112 14.06 17.22 -9.46
CA ASP A 112 15.29 18.00 -9.31
C ASP A 112 16.47 17.09 -8.92
N ALA A 113 16.24 16.11 -8.03
CA ALA A 113 17.25 15.12 -7.70
C ALA A 113 17.64 14.25 -8.91
N ILE A 114 16.67 13.82 -9.72
CA ILE A 114 16.91 13.04 -10.94
C ILE A 114 17.71 13.85 -11.97
N ASP A 115 17.36 15.11 -12.19
CA ASP A 115 18.04 15.98 -13.16
C ASP A 115 19.50 16.21 -12.79
N GLU A 116 19.78 16.40 -11.50
CA GLU A 116 21.16 16.56 -11.03
C GLU A 116 21.96 15.25 -11.02
N THR A 117 21.29 14.11 -10.82
CA THR A 117 21.95 12.79 -10.84
C THR A 117 21.10 11.78 -11.59
N PRO A 118 21.25 11.68 -12.93
CA PRO A 118 20.42 10.80 -13.77
C PRO A 118 20.46 9.31 -13.38
N GLY A 119 21.54 8.88 -12.70
CA GLY A 119 21.66 7.52 -12.15
C GLY A 119 20.56 7.17 -11.13
N ILE A 120 19.92 8.19 -10.53
CA ILE A 120 18.78 8.02 -9.63
C ILE A 120 17.59 7.41 -10.35
N ALA A 121 17.24 7.92 -11.54
CA ALA A 121 16.11 7.40 -12.31
C ALA A 121 16.30 5.91 -12.65
N VAL A 122 17.53 5.52 -13.01
CA VAL A 122 17.87 4.12 -13.28
C VAL A 122 17.66 3.25 -12.04
N ASN A 123 17.99 3.74 -10.84
CA ASN A 123 17.77 3.02 -9.59
C ASN A 123 16.28 2.85 -9.28
N VAL A 124 15.48 3.92 -9.47
CA VAL A 124 14.02 3.87 -9.30
C VAL A 124 13.40 2.86 -10.28
N ILE A 125 13.77 2.90 -11.56
CA ILE A 125 13.29 1.96 -12.59
C ILE A 125 13.63 0.51 -12.22
N ARG A 126 14.85 0.25 -11.73
CA ARG A 126 15.28 -1.08 -11.28
C ARG A 126 14.46 -1.57 -10.08
N LEU A 127 14.21 -0.70 -9.10
CA LEU A 127 13.39 -1.00 -7.92
C LEU A 127 11.96 -1.35 -8.33
N LEU A 128 11.30 -0.50 -9.13
CA LEU A 128 9.94 -0.74 -9.61
C LEU A 128 9.85 -2.03 -10.44
N SER A 129 10.83 -2.29 -11.30
CA SER A 129 10.90 -3.53 -12.08
C SER A 129 11.00 -4.80 -11.21
N ARG A 130 11.68 -4.73 -10.05
CA ARG A 130 11.75 -5.85 -9.10
C ARG A 130 10.42 -6.05 -8.38
N ARG A 131 9.82 -4.98 -7.84
CA ARG A 131 8.50 -5.03 -7.20
C ARG A 131 7.43 -5.59 -8.13
N ILE A 132 7.42 -5.20 -9.40
CA ILE A 132 6.48 -5.75 -10.39
C ILE A 132 6.69 -7.25 -10.57
N ARG A 133 7.93 -7.74 -10.59
CA ARG A 133 8.21 -9.19 -10.68
C ARG A 133 7.71 -9.95 -9.44
N GLU A 134 7.92 -9.40 -8.25
CA GLU A 134 7.45 -9.98 -6.99
C GLU A 134 5.92 -10.04 -6.94
N LEU A 135 5.23 -8.92 -7.20
CA LEU A 135 3.77 -8.87 -7.26
C LEU A 135 3.19 -9.85 -8.30
N ASN A 136 3.82 -9.98 -9.47
CA ASN A 136 3.40 -10.94 -10.49
C ASN A 136 3.60 -12.39 -10.03
N GLN A 137 4.66 -12.69 -9.27
CA GLN A 137 4.88 -14.01 -8.70
C GLN A 137 3.80 -14.33 -7.65
N ASP A 138 3.49 -13.39 -6.75
CA ASP A 138 2.46 -13.55 -5.73
C ASP A 138 1.07 -13.75 -6.35
N LEU A 139 0.71 -12.92 -7.34
CA LEU A 139 -0.54 -13.06 -8.08
C LEU A 139 -0.66 -14.43 -8.77
N ASN A 140 0.44 -14.94 -9.34
CA ASN A 140 0.43 -16.27 -9.96
C ASN A 140 0.26 -17.38 -8.92
N GLN A 141 0.83 -17.25 -7.72
CA GLN A 141 0.62 -18.19 -6.63
C GLN A 141 -0.83 -18.19 -6.14
N VAL A 142 -1.43 -17.01 -5.93
CA VAL A 142 -2.83 -16.88 -5.52
C VAL A 142 -3.76 -17.48 -6.58
N LYS A 143 -3.50 -17.21 -7.87
CA LYS A 143 -4.25 -17.84 -8.97
C LYS A 143 -4.12 -19.37 -8.93
N GLN A 144 -2.93 -19.90 -8.72
CA GLN A 144 -2.74 -21.36 -8.62
C GLN A 144 -3.52 -21.97 -7.45
N GLN A 145 -3.58 -21.30 -6.30
CA GLN A 145 -4.36 -21.76 -5.14
C GLN A 145 -5.87 -21.78 -5.43
N LEU A 146 -6.39 -20.74 -6.10
CA LEU A 146 -7.80 -20.68 -6.50
C LEU A 146 -8.16 -21.70 -7.60
N THR A 147 -7.20 -22.12 -8.41
CA THR A 147 -7.40 -23.11 -9.48
C THR A 147 -7.15 -24.54 -9.03
N GLN A 148 -6.78 -24.76 -7.76
CA GLN A 148 -6.65 -26.11 -7.21
C GLN A 148 -8.04 -26.77 -7.16
N PRO A 149 -8.19 -28.02 -7.64
CA PRO A 149 -9.46 -28.72 -7.53
C PRO A 149 -9.85 -28.86 -6.06
N SER A 150 -11.16 -28.69 -5.79
CA SER A 150 -11.73 -28.85 -4.45
C SER A 150 -11.20 -30.12 -3.77
N PRO A 151 -10.79 -30.05 -2.49
CA PRO A 151 -10.38 -31.25 -1.74
C PRO A 151 -11.55 -32.21 -1.52
N PHE A 152 -12.78 -31.78 -1.79
CA PHE A 152 -13.94 -32.64 -1.76
C PHE A 152 -14.04 -33.44 -3.06
N PRO A 153 -14.24 -34.77 -2.98
CA PRO A 153 -14.48 -35.59 -4.16
C PRO A 153 -15.69 -35.04 -4.91
N GLN A 154 -15.51 -34.76 -6.21
CA GLN A 154 -16.58 -34.24 -7.09
C GLN A 154 -17.66 -35.30 -7.36
N THR A 155 -17.37 -36.56 -7.07
CA THR A 155 -18.31 -37.68 -7.16
C THR A 155 -18.98 -37.91 -5.82
N ARG A 156 -20.29 -38.21 -5.85
CA ARG A 156 -21.02 -38.59 -4.65
C ARG A 156 -20.41 -39.88 -4.08
N PRO A 157 -20.07 -39.93 -2.78
CA PRO A 157 -19.60 -41.15 -2.15
C PRO A 157 -20.61 -42.28 -2.30
N GLN A 158 -20.15 -43.53 -2.41
CA GLN A 158 -21.05 -44.69 -2.61
C GLN A 158 -22.06 -44.89 -1.47
N TRP A 159 -21.76 -44.36 -0.27
CA TRP A 159 -22.65 -44.40 0.89
C TRP A 159 -23.69 -43.26 0.92
N TYR A 160 -23.61 -42.29 0.01
CA TYR A 160 -24.55 -41.17 -0.05
C TYR A 160 -25.93 -41.66 -0.53
N ARG A 161 -26.93 -41.58 0.35
CA ARG A 161 -28.35 -41.75 0.01
C ARG A 161 -29.03 -40.38 0.07
N PRO A 162 -29.54 -39.84 -1.05
CA PRO A 162 -30.31 -38.60 -1.00
C PRO A 162 -31.54 -38.82 -0.12
N LEU A 163 -31.83 -37.85 0.75
CA LEU A 163 -33.08 -37.84 1.50
C LEU A 163 -34.25 -37.80 0.51
N PRO A 164 -35.32 -38.57 0.74
CA PRO A 164 -36.53 -38.44 -0.06
C PRO A 164 -37.00 -36.98 0.02
N PHE A 165 -37.33 -36.40 -1.12
CA PHE A 165 -37.96 -35.08 -1.13
C PHE A 165 -39.22 -35.15 -0.27
N PRO A 166 -39.49 -34.15 0.59
CA PRO A 166 -40.76 -34.08 1.26
C PRO A 166 -41.87 -34.10 0.20
N PRO A 167 -42.99 -34.81 0.42
CA PRO A 167 -44.09 -34.81 -0.51
C PRO A 167 -44.46 -33.35 -0.81
N SER A 168 -44.63 -33.03 -2.08
CA SER A 168 -45.14 -31.72 -2.49
C SER A 168 -46.52 -31.55 -1.86
N GLU A 169 -46.62 -30.73 -0.81
CA GLU A 169 -47.92 -30.31 -0.31
C GLU A 169 -48.65 -29.67 -1.51
N PRO A 170 -49.86 -30.15 -1.87
CA PRO A 170 -50.64 -29.45 -2.85
C PRO A 170 -50.90 -28.05 -2.29
N LEU A 171 -50.40 -27.02 -2.99
CA LEU A 171 -50.77 -25.63 -2.75
C LEU A 171 -52.28 -25.60 -2.54
N ALA A 172 -52.71 -25.37 -1.30
CA ALA A 172 -54.10 -25.24 -0.96
C ALA A 172 -54.69 -24.21 -1.92
N ARG A 173 -55.53 -24.65 -2.85
CA ARG A 173 -56.34 -23.75 -3.65
C ARG A 173 -57.24 -23.03 -2.65
N SER A 174 -56.83 -21.82 -2.25
CA SER A 174 -57.73 -20.86 -1.64
C SER A 174 -58.80 -20.54 -2.68
N GLY A 175 -59.91 -21.25 -2.60
CA GLY A 175 -61.14 -20.89 -3.28
C GLY A 175 -61.82 -19.73 -2.57
N SER A 176 -62.57 -18.97 -3.37
CA SER A 176 -63.50 -17.87 -3.05
C SER A 176 -62.86 -16.49 -2.93
#